data_AF-A0A3R7F7Y4-F1
#
_entry.id   AF-A0A3R7F7Y4-F1
#
_cell.length_a   1.000
_cell.length_b   1.000
_cell.length_c   1.000
_cell.angle_alpha   90.00
_cell.angle_beta   90.00
_cell.angle_gamma   90.00
#
_symmetry.space_group_name_H-M   'P 1'
#
loop_
_entity.id
_entity.type
_entity.pdbx_description
1 polymer ?
#
loop_
_entity_poly.entity_id
_entity_poly.type
_entity_poly.pdbx_seq_one_letter_code
_entity_poly.pdbx_strand_id
1 'polypeptide(L)'
;MTPQMELKAAHGSGENNTADNHSREQEWKAEQDEEAAYILDDLHCGERVLYLQEVPKVKVSHCRAWNCMPKRRTREPIIRSYYRFALKGGTNLYGGERVQYYHISCFERIIPDLPDLLSGGSLKMDGWIAAPPGSKVSIESATKAIQDWFRYGGRTFDIDCYEQYKKDHGDWLDDWSYLHIEHQLAHTEKPSDGCCLCEGVAEPEEPRETDYFPESPSTISLSRLLALISGQPHLDK
;
A
#
# COMPACT_ATOMS: atom_id res chain seq x y z
N MET A 1 -6.48 32.80 70.82
CA MET A 1 -6.18 33.85 69.83
C MET A 1 -5.18 33.28 68.83
N THR A 2 -5.67 32.88 67.65
CA THR A 2 -4.88 32.57 66.45
C THR A 2 -5.86 32.68 65.26
N PRO A 3 -5.53 33.36 64.16
CA PRO A 3 -6.51 33.73 63.14
C PRO A 3 -6.66 32.66 62.06
N GLN A 4 -7.89 32.51 61.56
CA GLN A 4 -8.23 31.79 60.33
C GLN A 4 -7.63 32.51 59.12
N MET A 5 -6.94 31.77 58.26
CA MET A 5 -6.51 32.22 56.95
C MET A 5 -7.48 31.70 55.88
N GLU A 6 -8.12 32.64 55.19
CA GLU A 6 -8.97 32.41 54.03
C GLU A 6 -8.18 31.80 52.86
N LEU A 7 -8.76 30.78 52.22
CA LEU A 7 -8.36 30.31 50.90
C LEU A 7 -9.04 31.19 49.84
N LYS A 8 -8.28 32.09 49.21
CA LYS A 8 -8.64 32.75 47.95
C LYS A 8 -8.05 31.99 46.76
N ALA A 9 -8.87 31.91 45.72
CA ALA A 9 -8.73 31.12 44.51
C ALA A 9 -7.49 31.42 43.66
N ALA A 10 -7.13 30.44 42.82
CA ALA A 10 -6.55 30.69 41.52
C ALA A 10 -7.26 29.81 40.47
N HIS A 11 -8.35 30.35 39.92
CA HIS A 11 -8.79 30.02 38.57
C HIS A 11 -7.76 30.64 37.60
N GLY A 12 -7.31 29.87 36.61
CA GLY A 12 -6.56 30.42 35.50
C GLY A 12 -6.02 29.38 34.53
N SER A 13 -6.45 29.52 33.27
CA SER A 13 -5.76 29.06 32.04
C SER A 13 -6.12 27.69 31.48
N GLY A 14 -7.34 27.58 30.93
CA GLY A 14 -7.72 26.53 29.96
C GLY A 14 -7.99 27.03 28.54
N GLU A 15 -8.10 28.35 28.31
CA GLU A 15 -8.74 28.89 27.09
C GLU A 15 -7.78 29.41 26.01
N ASN A 16 -6.49 29.61 26.32
CA ASN A 16 -5.53 30.17 25.35
C ASN A 16 -4.89 29.12 24.40
N ASN A 17 -4.96 27.83 24.72
CA ASN A 17 -4.29 26.79 23.92
C ASN A 17 -5.12 26.30 22.72
N THR A 18 -6.44 26.52 22.72
CA THR A 18 -7.34 26.04 21.67
C THR A 18 -7.38 26.97 20.45
N ALA A 19 -7.35 28.29 20.67
CA ALA A 19 -7.35 29.27 19.59
C ALA A 19 -6.06 29.24 18.75
N ASP A 20 -4.91 29.09 19.41
CA ASP A 20 -3.58 29.05 18.76
C ASP A 20 -3.38 27.75 17.96
N ASN A 21 -3.87 26.61 18.47
CA ASN A 21 -3.87 25.35 17.73
C ASN A 21 -4.79 25.39 16.51
N HIS A 22 -5.98 25.99 16.64
CA HIS A 22 -6.92 26.11 15.52
C HIS A 22 -6.37 27.00 14.39
N SER A 23 -5.66 28.09 14.72
CA SER A 23 -4.98 28.94 13.73
C SER A 23 -3.91 28.18 12.97
N ARG A 24 -3.07 27.41 13.67
CA ARG A 24 -2.01 26.58 13.03
C ARG A 24 -2.56 25.45 12.18
N GLU A 25 -3.66 24.82 12.61
CA GLU A 25 -4.31 23.77 11.82
C GLU A 25 -4.90 24.33 10.51
N GLN A 26 -5.46 25.54 10.54
CA GLN A 26 -5.95 26.23 9.35
C GLN A 26 -4.82 26.59 8.39
N GLU A 27 -3.71 27.13 8.89
CA GLU A 27 -2.52 27.42 8.07
C GLU A 27 -1.98 26.15 7.40
N TRP A 28 -1.89 25.04 8.14
CA TRP A 28 -1.41 23.77 7.56
C TRP A 28 -2.32 23.22 6.49
N LYS A 29 -3.63 23.37 6.68
CA LYS A 29 -4.60 22.95 5.67
C LYS A 29 -4.45 23.81 4.42
N ALA A 30 -4.30 25.13 4.56
CA ALA A 30 -4.07 26.03 3.43
C ALA A 30 -2.79 25.69 2.65
N GLU A 31 -1.69 25.41 3.33
CA GLU A 31 -0.44 24.97 2.68
C GLU A 31 -0.58 23.62 1.97
N GLN A 32 -1.35 22.69 2.54
CA GLN A 32 -1.64 21.40 1.91
C GLN A 32 -2.51 21.58 0.66
N ASP A 33 -3.56 22.40 0.74
CA ASP A 33 -4.45 22.70 -0.37
C ASP A 33 -3.69 23.43 -1.51
N GLU A 34 -2.76 24.32 -1.16
CA GLU A 34 -1.87 24.99 -2.11
C GLU A 34 -0.90 24.00 -2.79
N GLU A 35 -0.22 23.15 -2.01
CA GLU A 35 0.66 22.11 -2.58
C GLU A 35 -0.13 21.15 -3.49
N ALA A 36 -1.33 20.76 -3.07
CA ALA A 36 -2.22 19.90 -3.83
C ALA A 36 -2.63 20.54 -5.16
N ALA A 37 -2.98 21.83 -5.16
CA ALA A 37 -3.37 22.55 -6.37
C ALA A 37 -2.25 22.54 -7.43
N TYR A 38 -1.00 22.81 -7.02
CA TYR A 38 0.14 22.75 -7.94
C TYR A 38 0.38 21.34 -8.51
N ILE A 39 0.32 20.32 -7.66
CA ILE A 39 0.55 18.94 -8.11
C ILE A 39 -0.59 18.47 -9.02
N LEU A 40 -1.83 18.79 -8.69
CA LEU A 40 -3.00 18.42 -9.49
C LEU A 40 -3.00 19.11 -10.85
N ASP A 41 -2.60 20.40 -10.93
CA ASP A 41 -2.48 21.10 -12.21
C ASP A 41 -1.45 20.39 -13.13
N ASP A 42 -0.26 20.09 -12.60
CA ASP A 42 0.79 19.32 -13.29
C ASP A 42 0.30 17.94 -13.78
N LEU A 43 -0.53 17.25 -12.97
CA LEU A 43 -1.08 15.92 -13.27
C LEU A 43 -2.24 15.97 -14.28
N HIS A 44 -3.08 17.01 -14.23
CA HIS A 44 -4.23 17.17 -15.14
C HIS A 44 -3.81 17.66 -16.52
N CYS A 45 -2.78 18.51 -16.61
CA CYS A 45 -2.24 18.96 -17.89
C CYS A 45 -1.38 17.88 -18.59
N GLY A 46 -1.08 16.79 -17.89
CA GLY A 46 -0.28 15.67 -18.40
C GLY A 46 1.21 15.98 -18.50
N GLU A 47 1.68 17.11 -17.95
CA GLU A 47 3.12 17.41 -17.85
C GLU A 47 3.82 16.37 -17.00
N ARG A 48 3.12 15.84 -15.98
CA ARG A 48 3.67 14.93 -14.99
C ARG A 48 2.77 13.75 -14.73
N VAL A 49 3.38 12.66 -14.29
CA VAL A 49 2.72 11.41 -13.93
C VAL A 49 3.26 10.93 -12.59
N LEU A 50 2.35 10.48 -11.73
CA LEU A 50 2.64 9.91 -10.43
C LEU A 50 2.83 8.40 -10.56
N TYR A 51 3.93 7.90 -10.01
CA TYR A 51 4.26 6.48 -10.03
C TYR A 51 4.42 5.92 -8.62
N LEU A 52 3.73 4.83 -8.30
CA LEU A 52 4.09 3.98 -7.17
C LEU A 52 5.36 3.21 -7.52
N GLN A 53 6.41 3.36 -6.70
CA GLN A 53 7.71 2.74 -6.90
C GLN A 53 8.15 1.94 -5.68
N GLU A 54 8.89 0.86 -5.91
CA GLU A 54 9.78 0.29 -4.89
C GLU A 54 10.99 1.21 -4.65
N VAL A 55 11.46 1.26 -3.41
CA VAL A 55 12.63 2.02 -3.00
C VAL A 55 13.86 1.10 -3.03
N PRO A 56 14.83 1.33 -3.92
CA PRO A 56 16.06 0.54 -3.94
C PRO A 56 16.82 0.73 -2.62
N LYS A 57 17.28 -0.36 -2.00
CA LYS A 57 18.00 -0.36 -0.70
C LYS A 57 19.21 0.60 -0.64
N VAL A 58 19.81 0.89 -1.80
CA VAL A 58 21.02 1.71 -1.92
C VAL A 58 20.74 3.20 -2.19
N LYS A 59 19.49 3.59 -2.46
CA LYS A 59 19.13 4.97 -2.81
C LYS A 59 18.33 5.64 -1.72
N VAL A 60 18.95 6.64 -1.08
CA VAL A 60 18.26 7.55 -0.17
C VAL A 60 17.50 8.58 -1.00
N SER A 61 16.18 8.66 -0.82
CA SER A 61 15.34 9.72 -1.38
C SER A 61 14.72 10.55 -0.27
N HIS A 62 14.62 11.87 -0.48
CA HIS A 62 13.97 12.78 0.44
C HIS A 62 12.56 13.10 -0.06
N CYS A 63 11.60 13.06 0.86
CA CYS A 63 10.24 13.48 0.60
C CYS A 63 10.19 14.99 0.33
N ARG A 64 9.41 15.37 -0.69
CA ARG A 64 9.23 16.75 -1.14
C ARG A 64 8.00 17.44 -0.58
N ALA A 65 7.14 16.71 0.16
CA ALA A 65 5.99 17.29 0.84
C ALA A 65 6.42 18.46 1.73
N TRP A 66 5.74 19.61 1.60
CA TRP A 66 6.03 20.79 2.41
C TRP A 66 5.85 20.46 3.90
N ASN A 67 4.77 19.74 4.18
CA ASN A 67 4.40 19.26 5.51
C ASN A 67 4.68 17.77 5.73
N CYS A 68 5.92 17.34 5.41
CA CYS A 68 6.37 15.96 5.62
C CYS A 68 6.35 15.55 7.11
N MET A 69 5.54 14.53 7.45
CA MET A 69 5.38 14.05 8.82
C MET A 69 6.65 13.43 9.41
N PRO A 70 7.40 12.56 8.69
CA PRO A 70 8.71 12.11 9.15
C PRO A 70 9.67 13.26 9.46
N LYS A 71 9.76 14.27 8.58
CA LYS A 71 10.58 15.48 8.82
C LYS A 71 10.19 16.19 10.11
N ARG A 72 8.90 16.28 10.44
CA ARG A 72 8.45 16.90 11.71
C ARG A 72 8.85 16.10 12.93
N ARG A 73 8.85 14.77 12.85
CA ARG A 73 9.16 13.87 13.98
C ARG A 73 10.65 13.67 14.20
N THR A 74 11.40 13.46 13.13
CA THR A 74 12.83 13.05 13.19
C THR A 74 13.79 14.11 12.67
N ARG A 75 13.28 15.24 12.15
CA ARG A 75 14.03 16.27 11.41
C ARG A 75 14.62 15.81 10.09
N GLU A 76 14.33 14.58 9.67
CA GLU A 76 14.84 13.99 8.43
C GLU A 76 13.68 13.65 7.50
N PRO A 77 13.58 14.23 6.29
CA PRO A 77 12.55 13.88 5.31
C PRO A 77 12.88 12.57 4.56
N ILE A 78 13.71 11.70 5.11
CA ILE A 78 14.21 10.52 4.41
C ILE A 78 13.09 9.49 4.24
N ILE A 79 12.94 8.97 3.02
CA ILE A 79 12.04 7.87 2.69
C ILE A 79 12.76 6.55 2.96
N ARG A 80 12.39 5.90 4.06
CA ARG A 80 12.91 4.59 4.50
C ARG A 80 11.95 3.44 4.21
N SER A 81 10.71 3.75 3.85
CA SER A 81 9.70 2.77 3.45
C SER A 81 10.16 2.00 2.21
N TYR A 82 9.69 0.77 2.06
CA TYR A 82 9.95 -0.04 0.87
C TYR A 82 9.27 0.53 -0.39
N TYR A 83 8.25 1.37 -0.20
CA TYR A 83 7.47 1.99 -1.26
C TYR A 83 7.55 3.51 -1.18
N ARG A 84 7.45 4.18 -2.34
CA ARG A 84 7.33 5.64 -2.43
C ARG A 84 6.53 6.05 -3.65
N PHE A 85 6.08 7.29 -3.66
CA PHE A 85 5.64 7.92 -4.90
C PHE A 85 6.80 8.65 -5.58
N ALA A 86 6.84 8.57 -6.90
CA ALA A 86 7.68 9.36 -7.76
C ALA A 86 6.81 10.15 -8.74
N LEU A 87 6.78 11.47 -8.56
CA LEU A 87 6.19 12.40 -9.52
C LEU A 87 7.25 12.69 -10.59
N LYS A 88 7.06 12.11 -11.77
CA LYS A 88 7.97 12.18 -12.92
C LYS A 88 7.38 13.06 -14.02
N GLY A 89 8.22 13.58 -14.90
CA GLY A 89 7.82 14.47 -16.00
C GLY A 89 8.27 15.91 -15.82
N GLY A 90 8.28 16.63 -16.94
CA GLY A 90 8.89 17.96 -17.07
C GLY A 90 10.42 17.93 -17.09
N THR A 91 11.01 19.09 -17.39
CA THR A 91 12.46 19.27 -17.51
C THR A 91 13.01 19.92 -16.24
N ASN A 92 14.07 19.34 -15.67
CA ASN A 92 14.80 19.95 -14.55
C ASN A 92 15.76 21.05 -15.05
N LEU A 93 16.34 21.82 -14.13
CA LEU A 93 17.24 22.93 -14.47
C LEU A 93 18.51 22.52 -15.25
N TYR A 94 18.82 21.23 -15.29
CA TYR A 94 19.98 20.65 -15.97
C TYR A 94 19.59 19.89 -17.26
N GLY A 95 18.36 20.05 -17.74
CA GLY A 95 17.87 19.41 -18.97
C GLY A 95 17.52 17.92 -18.83
N GLY A 96 17.58 17.36 -17.63
CA GLY A 96 17.13 15.99 -17.35
C GLY A 96 15.66 15.92 -16.91
N GLU A 97 15.13 14.72 -16.74
CA GLU A 97 13.77 14.54 -16.21
C GLU A 97 13.67 15.08 -14.76
N ARG A 98 12.59 15.80 -14.47
CA ARG A 98 12.31 16.28 -13.10
C ARG A 98 11.57 15.19 -12.33
N VAL A 99 12.25 14.60 -11.34
CA VAL A 99 11.66 13.59 -10.44
C VAL A 99 11.59 14.10 -9.01
N GLN A 100 10.40 14.06 -8.42
CA GLN A 100 10.15 14.37 -7.01
C GLN A 100 9.62 13.14 -6.30
N TYR A 101 10.14 12.89 -5.10
CA TYR A 101 9.77 11.71 -4.32
C TYR A 101 8.91 12.10 -3.11
N TYR A 102 7.96 11.24 -2.76
CA TYR A 102 7.07 11.44 -1.62
C TYR A 102 6.90 10.14 -0.84
N HIS A 103 6.81 10.25 0.49
CA HIS A 103 6.24 9.18 1.32
C HIS A 103 4.80 8.92 0.88
N ILE A 104 4.35 7.67 0.95
CA ILE A 104 2.99 7.30 0.56
C ILE A 104 1.97 8.07 1.41
N SER A 105 2.15 8.08 2.74
CA SER A 105 1.21 8.75 3.65
C SER A 105 1.31 10.29 3.63
N CYS A 106 2.41 10.86 3.12
CA CYS A 106 2.48 12.29 2.88
C CYS A 106 1.67 12.67 1.64
N PHE A 107 1.80 11.88 0.57
CA PHE A 107 1.07 12.17 -0.65
C PHE A 107 -0.44 11.97 -0.48
N GLU A 108 -0.88 10.91 0.22
CA GLU A 108 -2.31 10.73 0.56
C GLU A 108 -2.90 11.84 1.43
N ARG A 109 -2.06 12.63 2.13
CA ARG A 109 -2.53 13.82 2.84
C ARG A 109 -2.69 15.03 1.94
N ILE A 110 -1.79 15.18 0.96
CA ILE A 110 -1.82 16.26 -0.02
C ILE A 110 -2.97 16.02 -1.01
N ILE A 111 -3.09 14.80 -1.52
CA ILE A 111 -4.16 14.37 -2.44
C ILE A 111 -4.86 13.15 -1.82
N PRO A 112 -5.93 13.36 -1.05
CA PRO A 112 -6.68 12.26 -0.42
C PRO A 112 -7.36 11.33 -1.42
N ASP A 113 -7.82 11.86 -2.55
CA ASP A 113 -8.54 11.10 -3.57
C ASP A 113 -7.58 10.56 -4.65
N LEU A 114 -6.74 9.60 -4.26
CA LEU A 114 -5.90 8.88 -5.21
C LEU A 114 -6.69 8.11 -6.30
N PRO A 115 -7.87 7.52 -6.00
CA PRO A 115 -8.72 6.89 -7.03
C PRO A 115 -9.07 7.77 -8.22
N ASP A 116 -9.30 9.07 -8.01
CA ASP A 116 -9.54 10.01 -9.12
C ASP A 116 -8.33 10.08 -10.08
N LEU A 117 -7.11 10.04 -9.54
CA LEU A 117 -5.89 10.02 -10.33
C LEU A 117 -5.71 8.72 -11.13
N LEU A 118 -6.25 7.59 -10.65
CA LEU A 118 -6.26 6.33 -11.40
C LEU A 118 -7.18 6.43 -12.62
N SER A 119 -8.38 6.99 -12.41
CA SER A 119 -9.37 7.18 -13.48
C SER A 119 -8.87 8.14 -14.55
N GLY A 120 -8.15 9.20 -14.15
CA GLY A 120 -7.49 10.14 -15.06
C GLY A 120 -6.21 9.61 -15.73
N GLY A 121 -5.71 8.44 -15.32
CA GLY A 121 -4.47 7.86 -15.85
C GLY A 121 -3.19 8.56 -15.40
N SER A 122 -3.28 9.49 -14.43
CA SER A 122 -2.16 10.26 -13.89
C SER A 122 -1.45 9.56 -12.74
N LEU A 123 -2.01 8.47 -12.19
CA LEU A 123 -1.37 7.57 -11.22
C LEU A 123 -1.14 6.17 -11.82
N LYS A 124 0.09 5.65 -11.75
CA LYS A 124 0.50 4.36 -12.32
C LYS A 124 1.42 3.57 -11.39
N MET A 125 1.55 2.26 -11.63
CA MET A 125 2.62 1.44 -11.04
C MET A 125 3.90 1.57 -11.87
N ASP A 126 5.05 1.70 -11.23
CA ASP A 126 6.35 1.71 -11.91
C ASP A 126 6.85 0.28 -12.14
N GLY A 127 6.32 -0.36 -13.17
CA GLY A 127 6.63 -1.75 -13.48
C GLY A 127 6.05 -2.71 -12.44
N TRP A 128 6.86 -3.68 -12.01
CA TRP A 128 6.44 -4.70 -11.04
C TRP A 128 6.68 -4.22 -9.61
N ILE A 129 5.63 -4.27 -8.78
CA ILE A 129 5.68 -3.94 -7.35
C ILE A 129 5.39 -5.21 -6.55
N ALA A 130 6.28 -5.55 -5.62
CA ALA A 130 6.28 -6.75 -4.81
C ALA A 130 6.30 -6.44 -3.30
N ALA A 131 6.11 -7.49 -2.50
CA ALA A 131 6.35 -7.43 -1.05
C ALA A 131 7.84 -7.20 -0.74
N PRO A 132 8.16 -6.51 0.38
CA PRO A 132 9.55 -6.43 0.85
C PRO A 132 10.09 -7.82 1.23
N PRO A 133 11.41 -8.05 1.10
CA PRO A 133 12.03 -9.28 1.57
C PRO A 133 11.74 -9.53 3.06
N GLY A 134 11.33 -10.75 3.40
CA GLY A 134 10.98 -11.13 4.77
C GLY A 134 9.57 -10.72 5.21
N SER A 135 8.71 -10.26 4.27
CA SER A 135 7.28 -10.14 4.55
C SER A 135 6.67 -11.51 4.88
N LYS A 136 5.59 -11.48 5.68
CA LYS A 136 4.74 -12.65 5.94
C LYS A 136 3.80 -12.96 4.80
N VAL A 137 3.55 -11.98 3.92
CA VAL A 137 2.71 -12.12 2.74
C VAL A 137 3.59 -12.54 1.57
N SER A 138 3.14 -13.51 0.78
CA SER A 138 3.88 -13.95 -0.39
C SER A 138 3.98 -12.84 -1.46
N ILE A 139 5.04 -12.87 -2.26
CA ILE A 139 5.27 -11.89 -3.33
C ILE A 139 4.07 -11.81 -4.29
N GLU A 140 3.53 -12.97 -4.66
CA GLU A 140 2.42 -13.09 -5.60
C GLU A 140 1.13 -12.46 -5.06
N SER A 141 0.73 -12.80 -3.83
CA SER A 141 -0.45 -12.22 -3.19
C SER A 141 -0.30 -10.71 -3.02
N ALA A 142 0.87 -10.24 -2.59
CA ALA A 142 1.15 -8.82 -2.47
C ALA A 142 1.03 -8.10 -3.81
N THR A 143 1.62 -8.66 -4.86
CA THR A 143 1.52 -8.08 -6.20
C THR A 143 0.07 -8.07 -6.69
N LYS A 144 -0.68 -9.16 -6.54
CA LYS A 144 -2.09 -9.23 -6.97
C LYS A 144 -2.95 -8.23 -6.20
N ALA A 145 -2.78 -8.13 -4.88
CA ALA A 145 -3.50 -7.17 -4.05
C ALA A 145 -3.24 -5.71 -4.45
N ILE A 146 -1.99 -5.35 -4.78
CA ILE A 146 -1.63 -4.01 -5.27
C ILE A 146 -2.21 -3.78 -6.67
N GLN A 147 -2.08 -4.75 -7.58
CA GLN A 147 -2.65 -4.65 -8.92
C GLN A 147 -4.17 -4.44 -8.88
N ASP A 148 -4.86 -5.18 -8.02
CA ASP A 148 -6.30 -5.03 -7.82
C ASP A 148 -6.65 -3.67 -7.23
N TRP A 149 -5.84 -3.11 -6.31
CA TRP A 149 -6.01 -1.74 -5.83
C TRP A 149 -6.01 -0.71 -6.97
N PHE A 150 -5.08 -0.85 -7.93
CA PHE A 150 -5.04 0.01 -9.12
C PHE A 150 -6.22 -0.28 -10.07
N ARG A 151 -6.55 -1.55 -10.29
CA ARG A 151 -7.60 -2.00 -11.21
C ARG A 151 -8.99 -1.58 -10.76
N TYR A 152 -9.28 -1.67 -9.46
CA TYR A 152 -10.59 -1.40 -8.89
C TYR A 152 -10.71 0.00 -8.28
N GLY A 153 -9.79 0.92 -8.60
CA GLY A 153 -9.89 2.33 -8.22
C GLY A 153 -9.82 2.55 -6.72
N GLY A 154 -8.79 2.01 -6.06
CA GLY A 154 -8.62 2.15 -4.61
C GLY A 154 -9.26 1.07 -3.75
N ARG A 155 -9.70 -0.03 -4.37
CA ARG A 155 -10.32 -1.18 -3.69
C ARG A 155 -9.52 -2.44 -3.92
N THR A 156 -9.41 -3.29 -2.91
CA THR A 156 -8.81 -4.62 -3.06
C THR A 156 -9.47 -5.60 -2.08
N PHE A 157 -9.18 -6.88 -2.22
CA PHE A 157 -9.66 -7.89 -1.29
C PHE A 157 -8.79 -7.93 -0.03
N ASP A 158 -9.28 -8.62 1.00
CA ASP A 158 -8.47 -8.85 2.18
C ASP A 158 -7.20 -9.62 1.80
N ILE A 159 -6.06 -9.27 2.40
CA ILE A 159 -4.79 -9.91 2.07
C ILE A 159 -4.81 -11.41 2.38
N ASP A 160 -5.60 -11.81 3.38
CA ASP A 160 -5.77 -13.20 3.78
C ASP A 160 -6.52 -14.00 2.69
N CYS A 161 -7.42 -13.38 1.92
CA CYS A 161 -8.07 -14.04 0.77
C CYS A 161 -7.04 -14.49 -0.27
N TYR A 162 -6.06 -13.64 -0.58
CA TYR A 162 -5.01 -13.95 -1.55
C TYR A 162 -4.08 -15.05 -1.04
N GLU A 163 -3.63 -14.97 0.22
CA GLU A 163 -2.75 -15.97 0.81
C GLU A 163 -3.45 -17.33 0.94
N GLN A 164 -4.73 -17.35 1.33
CA GLN A 164 -5.49 -18.58 1.48
C GLN A 164 -5.77 -19.23 0.11
N TYR A 165 -6.20 -18.46 -0.90
CA TYR A 165 -6.37 -18.98 -2.26
C TYR A 165 -5.07 -19.57 -2.80
N LYS A 166 -3.96 -18.83 -2.65
CA LYS A 166 -2.65 -19.28 -3.10
C LYS A 166 -2.24 -20.59 -2.42
N LYS A 167 -2.46 -20.68 -1.11
CA LYS A 167 -2.09 -21.86 -0.33
C LYS A 167 -2.88 -23.07 -0.82
N ASP A 168 -4.21 -22.96 -0.88
CA ASP A 168 -5.05 -24.09 -1.26
C ASP A 168 -4.84 -24.50 -2.72
N HIS A 169 -4.60 -23.53 -3.62
CA HIS A 169 -4.22 -23.81 -5.01
C HIS A 169 -2.86 -24.51 -5.11
N GLY A 170 -1.90 -24.09 -4.29
CA GLY A 170 -0.60 -24.74 -4.17
C GLY A 170 -0.70 -26.18 -3.66
N ASP A 171 -1.45 -26.39 -2.57
CA ASP A 171 -1.68 -27.72 -1.98
C ASP A 171 -2.37 -28.64 -3.02
N TRP A 172 -3.37 -28.13 -3.75
CA TRP A 172 -4.03 -28.85 -4.85
C TRP A 172 -3.06 -29.20 -5.99
N LEU A 173 -2.21 -28.27 -6.42
CA LEU A 173 -1.20 -28.51 -7.45
C LEU A 173 -0.18 -29.58 -7.01
N ASP A 174 0.25 -29.55 -5.76
CA ASP A 174 1.20 -30.50 -5.20
C ASP A 174 0.57 -31.91 -5.13
N ASP A 175 -0.65 -32.03 -4.60
CA ASP A 175 -1.38 -33.31 -4.54
C ASP A 175 -1.65 -33.87 -5.94
N TRP A 176 -2.09 -33.02 -6.87
CA TRP A 176 -2.34 -33.43 -8.25
C TRP A 176 -1.06 -33.87 -8.97
N SER A 177 0.03 -33.12 -8.79
CA SER A 177 1.33 -33.47 -9.35
C SER A 177 1.86 -34.78 -8.78
N TYR A 178 1.68 -35.00 -7.48
CA TYR A 178 2.07 -36.24 -6.80
C TYR A 178 1.33 -37.44 -7.39
N LEU A 179 0.00 -37.36 -7.53
CA LEU A 179 -0.81 -38.42 -8.14
C LEU A 179 -0.34 -38.76 -9.56
N HIS A 180 -0.04 -37.74 -10.36
CA HIS A 180 0.48 -37.94 -11.72
C HIS A 180 1.86 -38.60 -11.75
N ILE A 181 2.77 -38.19 -10.87
CA ILE A 181 4.11 -38.77 -10.77
C ILE A 181 4.03 -40.22 -10.31
N GLU A 182 3.26 -40.51 -9.25
CA GLU A 182 3.07 -41.88 -8.77
C GLU A 182 2.50 -42.78 -9.85
N HIS A 183 1.51 -42.31 -10.60
CA HIS A 183 0.97 -43.06 -11.72
C HIS A 183 2.04 -43.36 -12.79
N GLN A 184 2.81 -42.36 -13.22
CA GLN A 184 3.89 -42.58 -14.19
C GLN A 184 4.96 -43.56 -13.70
N LEU A 185 5.26 -43.56 -12.40
CA LEU A 185 6.28 -44.44 -11.81
C LEU A 185 5.75 -45.86 -11.54
N ALA A 186 4.47 -46.01 -11.21
CA ALA A 186 3.86 -47.29 -10.86
C ALA A 186 3.48 -48.13 -12.08
N HIS A 187 3.21 -47.51 -13.23
CA HIS A 187 2.74 -48.21 -14.42
C HIS A 187 3.78 -48.20 -15.53
N THR A 188 4.46 -49.33 -15.74
CA THR A 188 5.34 -49.52 -16.90
C THR A 188 4.60 -49.99 -18.14
N GLU A 189 3.42 -50.64 -18.03
CA GLU A 189 2.69 -51.16 -19.21
C GLU A 189 1.22 -51.58 -18.98
N LYS A 190 0.73 -51.64 -17.72
CA LYS A 190 -0.66 -52.05 -17.42
C LYS A 190 -1.30 -51.21 -16.31
N PRO A 191 -2.62 -50.95 -16.40
CA PRO A 191 -3.39 -50.39 -15.29
C PRO A 191 -3.21 -51.24 -14.03
N SER A 192 -3.06 -50.60 -12.87
CA SER A 192 -3.06 -51.25 -11.56
C SER A 192 -4.39 -51.01 -10.89
N ASP A 193 -4.93 -52.06 -10.26
CA ASP A 193 -6.04 -51.93 -9.34
C ASP A 193 -5.64 -50.98 -8.19
N GLY A 194 -6.53 -50.06 -7.82
CA GLY A 194 -6.34 -49.03 -6.80
C GLY A 194 -5.73 -47.71 -7.27
N CYS A 195 -5.37 -47.57 -8.56
CA CYS A 195 -4.87 -46.30 -9.09
C CYS A 195 -6.03 -45.40 -9.52
N CYS A 196 -6.23 -44.28 -8.81
CA CYS A 196 -7.29 -43.31 -9.10
C CYS A 196 -7.30 -42.80 -10.55
N LEU A 197 -6.12 -42.63 -11.15
CA LEU A 197 -5.96 -42.16 -12.54
C LEU A 197 -6.26 -43.27 -13.58
N CYS A 198 -6.02 -44.54 -13.27
CA CYS A 198 -6.43 -45.66 -14.13
C CYS A 198 -7.92 -45.98 -14.04
N GLU A 199 -8.49 -45.80 -12.86
CA GLU A 199 -9.89 -46.13 -12.54
C GLU A 199 -10.87 -45.03 -12.98
N GLY A 200 -10.36 -43.91 -13.48
CA GLY A 200 -11.20 -42.77 -13.87
C GLY A 200 -11.92 -42.15 -12.68
N VAL A 201 -11.33 -42.22 -11.49
CA VAL A 201 -11.82 -41.51 -10.31
C VAL A 201 -11.79 -40.03 -10.61
N ALA A 202 -12.81 -39.30 -10.17
CA ALA A 202 -12.91 -37.86 -10.40
C ALA A 202 -11.63 -37.16 -9.92
N GLU A 203 -11.10 -36.28 -10.78
CA GLU A 203 -9.96 -35.43 -10.45
C GLU A 203 -10.30 -34.57 -9.22
N PRO A 204 -9.32 -34.29 -8.34
CA PRO A 204 -9.54 -33.38 -7.24
C PRO A 204 -9.98 -32.02 -7.79
N GLU A 205 -11.04 -31.47 -7.22
CA GLU A 205 -11.60 -30.20 -7.67
C GLU A 205 -10.62 -29.05 -7.42
N GLU A 206 -10.31 -28.28 -8.47
CA GLU A 206 -9.44 -27.11 -8.38
C GLU A 206 -10.09 -26.03 -7.51
N PRO A 207 -9.35 -25.42 -6.56
CA PRO A 207 -9.84 -24.30 -5.77
C PRO A 207 -10.32 -23.14 -6.66
N ARG A 208 -11.57 -22.72 -6.49
CA ARG A 208 -12.18 -21.69 -7.34
C ARG A 208 -11.96 -20.32 -6.72
N GLU A 209 -11.53 -19.34 -7.51
CA GLU A 209 -11.35 -17.95 -7.04
C GLU A 209 -12.60 -17.39 -6.34
N THR A 210 -13.81 -17.74 -6.81
CA THR A 210 -15.09 -17.28 -6.25
C THR A 210 -15.32 -17.69 -4.80
N ASP A 211 -14.62 -18.71 -4.31
CA ASP A 211 -14.77 -19.21 -2.95
C ASP A 211 -13.96 -18.36 -1.94
N TYR A 212 -12.97 -17.61 -2.44
CA TYR A 212 -12.06 -16.79 -1.64
C TYR A 212 -12.30 -15.29 -1.81
N PHE A 213 -12.68 -14.88 -3.02
CA PHE A 213 -12.87 -13.48 -3.36
C PHE A 213 -14.36 -13.13 -3.42
N PRO A 214 -14.86 -12.26 -2.52
CA PRO A 214 -16.25 -11.82 -2.57
C PRO A 214 -16.55 -11.07 -3.87
N GLU A 215 -17.84 -10.90 -4.19
CA GLU A 215 -18.27 -10.21 -5.43
C GLU A 215 -17.71 -8.79 -5.57
N SER A 216 -17.44 -8.10 -4.45
CA SER A 216 -16.91 -6.74 -4.46
C SER A 216 -15.73 -6.56 -3.50
N PRO A 217 -14.63 -5.94 -3.96
CA PRO A 217 -13.49 -5.60 -3.12
C PRO A 217 -13.81 -4.40 -2.21
N SER A 218 -13.07 -4.27 -1.12
CA SER A 218 -13.26 -3.22 -0.12
C SER A 218 -12.34 -2.03 -0.36
N THR A 219 -12.81 -0.82 -0.02
CA THR A 219 -11.99 0.39 -0.06
C THR A 219 -10.92 0.37 1.03
N ILE A 220 -9.68 0.67 0.67
CA ILE A 220 -8.55 0.75 1.59
C ILE A 220 -7.57 1.81 1.11
N SER A 221 -6.98 2.59 2.02
CA SER A 221 -5.91 3.52 1.62
C SER A 221 -4.70 2.72 1.13
N LEU A 222 -3.96 3.27 0.17
CA LEU A 222 -2.76 2.62 -0.35
C LEU A 222 -1.71 2.46 0.75
N SER A 223 -1.58 3.47 1.63
CA SER A 223 -0.69 3.37 2.79
C SER A 223 -1.07 2.24 3.75
N ARG A 224 -2.36 1.95 3.91
CA ARG A 224 -2.81 0.86 4.78
C ARG A 224 -2.55 -0.49 4.11
N LEU A 225 -2.88 -0.63 2.84
CA LEU A 225 -2.61 -1.85 2.07
C LEU A 225 -1.12 -2.19 2.08
N LEU A 226 -0.26 -1.24 1.72
CA LEU A 226 1.18 -1.45 1.68
C LEU A 226 1.76 -1.71 3.08
N ALA A 227 1.17 -1.15 4.15
CA ALA A 227 1.55 -1.48 5.53
C ALA A 227 1.25 -2.95 5.87
N LEU A 228 0.07 -3.46 5.48
CA LEU A 228 -0.30 -4.87 5.65
C LEU A 228 0.66 -5.78 4.89
N ILE A 229 0.91 -5.48 3.61
CA ILE A 229 1.84 -6.23 2.75
C ILE A 229 3.27 -6.22 3.30
N SER A 230 3.71 -5.13 3.91
CA SER A 230 5.05 -5.03 4.48
C SER A 230 5.17 -5.58 5.91
N GLY A 231 4.04 -5.99 6.52
CA GLY A 231 4.01 -6.42 7.92
C GLY A 231 4.35 -5.30 8.91
N GLN A 232 4.26 -4.04 8.49
CA GLN A 232 4.59 -2.88 9.32
C GLN A 232 3.30 -2.24 9.87
N PRO A 233 3.30 -1.75 11.13
CA PRO A 233 2.12 -1.06 11.66
C PRO A 233 1.88 0.29 10.96
N HIS A 234 2.96 0.94 10.50
CA HIS A 234 2.95 2.19 9.74
C HIS A 234 4.13 2.17 8.75
N LEU A 235 3.89 2.55 7.50
CA LEU A 235 4.91 2.58 6.44
C LEU A 235 6.00 3.63 6.67
N ASP A 236 5.60 4.83 7.09
CA ASP A 236 6.48 6.01 7.11
C ASP A 236 6.94 6.32 8.55
N LYS A 237 7.60 5.36 9.19
CA LYS A 237 8.19 5.52 10.53
C LYS A 237 9.40 6.45 10.54
#